data_AF-A0AAX6MDD4-F1
#
_entry.id   AF-A0AAX6MDD4-F1
#
_cell.length_a   1.000
_cell.length_b   1.000
_cell.length_c   1.000
_cell.angle_alpha   90.00
_cell.angle_beta   90.00
_cell.angle_gamma   90.00
#
_symmetry.space_group_name_H-M   'P 1'
#
loop_
_entity.id
_entity.type
_entity.pdbx_description
1 polymer ?
#
loop_
_entity_poly.entity_id
_entity_poly.type
_entity_poly.pdbx_seq_one_letter_code
_entity_poly.pdbx_strand_id
1 'polypeptide(L)'
;MGVEVLTAYSEGNTGALGKVAEEQRSSESRYSALAIGIVLACNVSKFGQPQAGGKFPSPLDIFEDGVVQILSDVEAYMDLDKPLWLEGVERESDFMHRLADVREELAMIQEMLCQKEEILQSLANDIELYELRNILGGEGWRGSKDKADLEELRRSNKDIDAFQKRATKIDKGAERIDNLIKNQLNMMRTYASIRDAHTGLVFSIVPIAFAIITIIFTPLAFMTSLFALPLPHRLPKKNKIVLAEETTIRSLESSKE
;
A
#
# COMPACT_ATOMS: atom_id res chain seq x y z
N MET A 1 -21.87 82.74 -50.21
CA MET A 1 -20.40 82.61 -50.25
C MET A 1 -19.89 82.58 -48.82
N GLY A 2 -19.15 81.54 -48.44
CA GLY A 2 -18.31 81.55 -47.22
C GLY A 2 -18.83 80.75 -46.01
N VAL A 3 -19.15 79.47 -46.19
CA VAL A 3 -19.13 78.48 -45.09
C VAL A 3 -18.01 77.51 -45.42
N GLU A 4 -16.78 77.79 -44.98
CA GLU A 4 -15.65 76.87 -45.15
C GLU A 4 -14.43 77.30 -44.31
N VAL A 5 -14.55 77.28 -42.99
CA VAL A 5 -13.39 77.16 -42.10
C VAL A 5 -13.89 76.52 -40.81
N LEU A 6 -13.81 75.19 -40.66
CA LEU A 6 -13.75 74.47 -39.36
C LEU A 6 -13.74 72.92 -39.51
N THR A 7 -13.03 72.38 -40.50
CA THR A 7 -12.82 70.92 -40.61
C THR A 7 -11.40 70.61 -41.09
N ALA A 8 -10.41 70.81 -40.22
CA ALA A 8 -9.04 70.38 -40.49
C ALA A 8 -8.19 70.15 -39.22
N TYR A 9 -8.79 69.66 -38.12
CA TYR A 9 -8.03 69.37 -36.89
C TYR A 9 -8.52 68.13 -36.12
N SER A 10 -8.93 67.06 -36.83
CA SER A 10 -9.44 65.84 -36.18
C SER A 10 -9.04 64.52 -36.85
N GLU A 11 -7.90 64.43 -37.53
CA GLU A 11 -7.46 63.15 -38.14
C GLU A 11 -6.00 62.73 -37.84
N GLY A 12 -5.28 63.47 -36.98
CA GLY A 12 -3.86 63.21 -36.73
C GLY A 12 -3.49 62.41 -35.47
N ASN A 13 -4.42 62.12 -34.55
CA ASN A 13 -4.06 61.70 -33.18
C ASN A 13 -4.65 60.35 -32.71
N THR A 14 -5.35 59.61 -33.57
CA THR A 14 -5.95 58.31 -33.20
C THR A 14 -4.93 57.15 -33.19
N GLY A 15 -3.84 57.25 -33.96
CA GLY A 15 -2.80 56.21 -34.02
C GLY A 15 -1.87 56.16 -32.80
N ALA A 16 -1.63 57.29 -32.13
CA ALA A 16 -0.78 57.35 -30.94
C ALA A 16 -1.52 56.84 -29.68
N LEU A 17 -2.80 57.19 -29.53
CA LEU A 17 -3.64 56.71 -28.44
C LEU A 17 -3.91 55.20 -28.51
N GLY A 18 -4.03 54.63 -29.73
CA GLY A 18 -4.16 53.19 -29.92
C GLY A 18 -2.92 52.40 -29.49
N LYS A 19 -1.72 52.87 -29.85
CA LYS A 19 -0.45 52.22 -29.44
C LYS A 19 -0.23 52.26 -27.93
N VAL A 20 -0.53 53.39 -27.27
CA VAL A 20 -0.39 53.53 -25.82
C VAL A 20 -1.38 52.63 -25.07
N ALA A 21 -2.61 52.47 -25.56
CA ALA A 21 -3.60 51.58 -24.95
C ALA A 21 -3.24 50.08 -25.11
N GLU A 22 -2.62 49.71 -26.24
CA GLU A 22 -2.18 48.34 -26.51
C GLU A 22 -0.92 47.98 -25.70
N GLU A 23 -0.01 48.94 -25.52
CA GLU A 23 1.19 48.82 -24.69
C GLU A 23 0.87 48.79 -23.18
N GLN A 24 -0.13 49.56 -22.74
CA GLN A 24 -0.64 49.49 -21.37
C GLN A 24 -1.31 48.13 -21.07
N ARG A 25 -2.15 47.60 -21.98
CA ARG A 25 -2.72 46.24 -21.82
C ARG A 25 -1.65 45.14 -21.81
N SER A 26 -0.61 45.28 -22.63
CA SER A 26 0.54 44.36 -22.62
C SER A 26 1.35 44.47 -21.32
N SER A 27 1.46 45.66 -20.73
CA SER A 27 2.10 45.86 -19.41
C SER A 27 1.33 45.21 -18.26
N GLU A 28 0.02 45.33 -18.23
CA GLU A 28 -0.82 44.82 -17.14
C GLU A 28 -0.91 43.28 -17.15
N SER A 29 -0.96 42.69 -18.35
CA SER A 29 -0.88 41.23 -18.53
C SER A 29 0.44 40.64 -18.03
N ARG A 30 1.57 41.36 -18.21
CA ARG A 30 2.91 40.93 -17.74
C ARG A 30 3.00 40.83 -16.23
N TYR A 31 2.51 41.84 -15.50
CA TYR A 31 2.54 41.81 -14.04
C TYR A 31 1.68 40.68 -13.49
N SER A 32 0.55 40.37 -14.16
CA SER A 32 -0.29 39.23 -13.80
C SER A 32 0.45 37.90 -14.02
N ALA A 33 1.05 37.70 -15.20
CA ALA A 33 1.76 36.47 -15.54
C ALA A 33 2.98 36.23 -14.63
N LEU A 34 3.79 37.27 -14.38
CA LEU A 34 4.93 37.20 -13.47
C LEU A 34 4.49 36.94 -12.03
N ALA A 35 3.44 37.61 -11.55
CA ALA A 35 2.91 37.37 -10.21
C ALA A 35 2.41 35.93 -10.04
N ILE A 36 1.73 35.38 -11.06
CA ILE A 36 1.31 33.97 -11.07
C ILE A 36 2.53 33.04 -11.03
N GLY A 37 3.57 33.34 -11.81
CA GLY A 37 4.83 32.60 -11.80
C GLY A 37 5.50 32.58 -10.44
N ILE A 38 5.60 33.74 -9.77
CA ILE A 38 6.18 33.86 -8.42
C ILE A 38 5.35 33.07 -7.40
N VAL A 39 4.01 33.15 -7.48
CA VAL A 39 3.13 32.37 -6.58
C VAL A 39 3.34 30.87 -6.79
N LEU A 40 3.46 30.41 -8.04
CA LEU A 40 3.77 29.02 -8.35
C LEU A 40 5.14 28.60 -7.84
N ALA A 41 6.17 29.41 -8.07
CA ALA A 41 7.53 29.23 -7.55
C ALA A 41 7.56 29.10 -6.01
N CYS A 42 6.86 30.00 -5.32
CA CYS A 42 6.70 29.95 -3.86
C CYS A 42 6.03 28.65 -3.40
N ASN A 43 5.03 28.15 -4.12
CA ASN A 43 4.36 26.90 -3.78
C ASN A 43 5.26 25.68 -4.00
N VAL A 44 6.09 25.68 -5.05
CA VAL A 44 7.11 24.65 -5.31
C VAL A 44 8.12 24.63 -4.16
N SER A 45 8.64 25.78 -3.76
CA SER A 45 9.59 25.87 -2.64
C SER A 45 8.99 25.32 -1.34
N LYS A 46 7.72 25.63 -1.05
CA LYS A 46 7.00 25.09 0.11
C LYS A 46 6.77 23.59 0.06
N PHE A 47 6.63 22.99 -1.12
CA PHE A 47 6.42 21.56 -1.28
C PHE A 47 7.61 20.75 -0.74
N GLY A 48 8.84 21.25 -0.88
CA GLY A 48 10.04 20.60 -0.34
C GLY A 48 10.25 20.80 1.16
N GLN A 49 9.43 21.62 1.83
CA GLN A 49 9.64 22.00 3.23
C GLN A 49 8.68 21.30 4.19
N PRO A 50 9.05 21.19 5.48
CA PRO A 50 8.14 20.78 6.53
C PRO A 50 6.91 21.69 6.63
N GLN A 51 5.74 21.11 6.81
CA GLN A 51 4.47 21.83 6.87
C GLN A 51 4.10 22.21 8.31
N ALA A 52 3.20 23.20 8.44
CA ALA A 52 2.66 23.66 9.72
C ALA A 52 3.72 24.03 10.78
N GLY A 53 4.83 24.65 10.36
CA GLY A 53 5.91 25.07 11.25
C GLY A 53 6.81 23.93 11.72
N GLY A 54 6.94 22.86 10.91
CA GLY A 54 7.77 21.69 11.25
C GLY A 54 7.03 20.58 11.99
N LYS A 55 5.70 20.68 12.14
CA LYS A 55 4.88 19.62 12.76
C LYS A 55 4.72 18.42 11.85
N PHE A 56 4.68 18.65 10.54
CA PHE A 56 4.60 17.59 9.55
C PHE A 56 5.85 17.65 8.67
N PRO A 57 6.44 16.50 8.32
CA PRO A 57 7.60 16.47 7.43
C PRO A 57 7.16 16.88 6.01
N SER A 58 8.10 16.99 5.06
CA SER A 58 7.71 17.33 3.70
C SER A 58 6.81 16.22 3.12
N PRO A 59 5.87 16.53 2.22
CA PRO A 59 5.02 15.54 1.58
C PRO A 59 5.78 14.30 1.07
N LEU A 60 6.95 14.49 0.43
CA LEU A 60 7.77 13.38 -0.06
C LEU A 60 8.40 12.54 1.06
N ASP A 61 8.70 13.14 2.22
CA ASP A 61 9.17 12.39 3.39
C ASP A 61 8.08 11.47 3.93
N ILE A 62 6.80 11.92 3.92
CA ILE A 62 5.67 11.11 4.38
C ILE A 62 5.55 9.83 3.54
N PHE A 63 5.72 9.94 2.22
CA PHE A 63 5.69 8.77 1.35
C PHE A 63 6.90 7.86 1.57
N GLU A 64 8.10 8.43 1.73
CA GLU A 64 9.31 7.66 2.03
C GLU A 64 9.17 6.87 3.34
N ASP A 65 8.71 7.53 4.40
CA ASP A 65 8.42 6.90 5.70
C ASP A 65 7.31 5.85 5.58
N GLY A 66 6.26 6.12 4.81
CA GLY A 66 5.17 5.17 4.56
C GLY A 66 5.65 3.88 3.89
N VAL A 67 6.52 4.00 2.88
CA VAL A 67 7.13 2.85 2.20
C VAL A 67 8.03 2.05 3.15
N VAL A 68 8.84 2.74 3.96
CA VAL A 68 9.70 2.10 4.97
C VAL A 68 8.87 1.40 6.05
N GLN A 69 7.78 2.01 6.49
CA GLN A 69 6.87 1.40 7.47
C GLN A 69 6.23 0.13 6.93
N ILE A 70 5.75 0.14 5.68
CA ILE A 70 5.18 -1.07 5.05
C ILE A 70 6.25 -2.17 5.00
N LEU A 71 7.48 -1.86 4.62
CA LEU A 71 8.57 -2.84 4.61
C LEU A 71 8.84 -3.41 6.01
N SER A 72 8.89 -2.55 7.03
CA SER A 72 9.07 -2.99 8.42
C SER A 72 7.92 -3.87 8.90
N ASP A 73 6.67 -3.54 8.54
CA ASP A 73 5.49 -4.32 8.89
C ASP A 73 5.51 -5.70 8.21
N VAL A 74 5.97 -5.76 6.96
CA VAL A 74 6.16 -7.00 6.19
C VAL A 74 7.25 -7.85 6.82
N GLU A 75 8.41 -7.28 7.14
CA GLU A 75 9.50 -8.02 7.81
C GLU A 75 9.03 -8.60 9.16
N ALA A 76 8.29 -7.82 9.95
CA ALA A 76 7.72 -8.28 11.22
C ALA A 76 6.63 -9.35 11.05
N TYR A 77 5.86 -9.31 9.95
CA TYR A 77 4.92 -10.36 9.60
C TYR A 77 5.62 -11.67 9.20
N MET A 78 6.78 -11.54 8.55
CA MET A 78 7.56 -12.67 8.04
C MET A 78 8.37 -13.40 9.13
N ASP A 79 8.46 -12.86 10.34
CA ASP A 79 9.21 -13.49 11.42
C ASP A 79 8.55 -14.82 11.83
N LEU A 80 9.24 -15.93 11.50
CA LEU A 80 8.72 -17.30 11.37
C LEU A 80 8.26 -17.97 12.68
N ASP A 81 8.43 -17.30 13.82
CA ASP A 81 8.11 -17.84 15.14
C ASP A 81 6.59 -17.85 15.45
N LYS A 82 5.75 -17.28 14.56
CA LYS A 82 4.29 -17.23 14.75
C LYS A 82 3.52 -18.17 13.81
N PRO A 83 2.50 -18.89 14.30
CA PRO A 83 1.69 -19.79 13.47
C PRO A 83 0.85 -18.99 12.45
N LEU A 84 1.32 -19.04 11.20
CA LEU A 84 0.89 -18.30 9.99
C LEU A 84 -0.55 -18.52 9.46
N TRP A 85 -1.44 -19.21 10.17
CA TRP A 85 -2.52 -19.94 9.47
C TRP A 85 -3.92 -19.32 9.51
N LEU A 86 -4.18 -18.23 10.24
CA LEU A 86 -5.55 -17.67 10.29
C LEU A 86 -5.71 -16.17 10.00
N GLU A 87 -4.68 -15.34 10.15
CA GLU A 87 -4.77 -13.88 9.94
C GLU A 87 -3.96 -13.37 8.73
N GLY A 88 -3.37 -14.28 7.94
CA GLY A 88 -2.41 -13.92 6.89
C GLY A 88 -3.02 -13.20 5.70
N VAL A 89 -4.14 -13.69 5.16
CA VAL A 89 -4.68 -13.22 3.87
C VAL A 89 -5.16 -11.76 3.93
N GLU A 90 -5.84 -11.36 5.00
CA GLU A 90 -6.30 -9.96 5.14
C GLU A 90 -5.12 -9.01 5.32
N ARG A 91 -4.10 -9.41 6.09
CA ARG A 91 -2.89 -8.61 6.30
C ARG A 91 -2.04 -8.52 5.02
N GLU A 92 -1.93 -9.61 4.27
CA GLU A 92 -1.30 -9.65 2.95
C GLU A 92 -2.00 -8.69 1.98
N SER A 93 -3.34 -8.71 1.95
CA SER A 93 -4.14 -7.80 1.13
C SER A 93 -3.92 -6.35 1.56
N ASP A 94 -3.87 -6.06 2.87
CA ASP A 94 -3.63 -4.73 3.41
C ASP A 94 -2.26 -4.17 2.97
N PHE A 95 -1.19 -4.96 3.04
CA PHE A 95 0.12 -4.54 2.55
C PHE A 95 0.11 -4.18 1.06
N MET A 96 -0.54 -5.02 0.26
CA MET A 96 -0.67 -4.80 -1.19
C MET A 96 -1.49 -3.55 -1.50
N HIS A 97 -2.59 -3.31 -0.77
CA HIS A 97 -3.41 -2.11 -0.94
C HIS A 97 -2.67 -0.85 -0.53
N ARG A 98 -2.10 -0.81 0.68
CA ARG A 98 -1.32 0.35 1.16
C ARG A 98 -0.18 0.70 0.21
N LEU A 99 0.49 -0.31 -0.35
CA LEU A 99 1.57 -0.09 -1.30
C LEU A 99 1.06 0.39 -2.68
N ALA A 100 -0.06 -0.14 -3.15
CA ALA A 100 -0.71 0.32 -4.38
C ALA A 100 -1.14 1.80 -4.24
N ASP A 101 -1.77 2.16 -3.12
CA ASP A 101 -2.19 3.52 -2.81
C ASP A 101 -0.99 4.48 -2.84
N VAL A 102 0.10 4.13 -2.16
CA VAL A 102 1.33 4.95 -2.17
C VAL A 102 1.86 5.16 -3.59
N ARG A 103 1.84 4.12 -4.44
CA ARG A 103 2.33 4.23 -5.82
C ARG A 103 1.41 5.06 -6.71
N GLU A 104 0.10 4.93 -6.55
CA GLU A 104 -0.88 5.74 -7.28
C GLU A 104 -0.76 7.22 -6.90
N GLU A 105 -0.66 7.52 -5.60
CA GLU A 105 -0.45 8.89 -5.11
C GLU A 105 0.89 9.48 -5.58
N LEU A 106 1.97 8.68 -5.60
CA LEU A 106 3.26 9.12 -6.16
C LEU A 106 3.18 9.39 -7.66
N ALA A 107 2.44 8.59 -8.42
CA ALA A 107 2.21 8.83 -9.84
C ALA A 107 1.44 10.15 -10.07
N MET A 108 0.40 10.41 -9.27
CA MET A 108 -0.33 11.68 -9.33
C MET A 108 0.57 12.88 -8.99
N ILE A 109 1.44 12.76 -7.99
CA ILE A 109 2.40 13.82 -7.64
C ILE A 109 3.39 14.07 -8.77
N GLN A 110 3.89 13.01 -9.42
CA GLN A 110 4.78 13.15 -10.57
C GLN A 110 4.09 13.88 -11.72
N GLU A 111 2.84 13.52 -12.05
CA GLU A 111 2.08 14.20 -13.10
C GLU A 111 1.86 15.68 -12.77
N MET A 112 1.48 16.00 -11.52
CA MET A 112 1.33 17.38 -11.07
C MET A 112 2.65 18.16 -11.17
N LEU A 113 3.78 17.55 -10.82
CA LEU A 113 5.10 18.17 -10.93
C LEU A 113 5.48 18.42 -12.39
N CYS A 114 5.22 17.48 -13.30
CA CYS A 114 5.42 17.67 -14.74
C CYS A 114 4.60 18.84 -15.28
N GLN A 115 3.30 18.89 -14.96
CA GLN A 115 2.43 20.00 -15.38
C GLN A 115 2.93 21.35 -14.87
N LYS A 116 3.39 21.42 -13.61
CA LYS A 116 3.96 22.65 -13.04
C LYS A 116 5.25 23.06 -13.73
N GLU A 117 6.11 22.10 -14.07
CA GLU A 117 7.34 22.35 -14.82
C GLU A 117 7.03 22.94 -16.19
N GLU A 118 6.11 22.33 -16.95
CA GLU A 118 5.70 22.81 -18.28
C GLU A 118 5.18 24.25 -18.22
N ILE A 119 4.31 24.55 -17.24
CA ILE A 119 3.77 25.91 -17.05
C ILE A 119 4.88 26.91 -16.72
N LEU A 120 5.77 26.57 -15.78
CA LEU A 120 6.86 27.47 -15.37
C LEU A 120 7.90 27.66 -16.47
N GLN A 121 8.22 26.62 -17.24
CA GLN A 121 9.09 26.72 -18.41
C GLN A 121 8.46 27.56 -19.52
N SER A 122 7.18 27.34 -19.84
CA SER A 122 6.47 28.17 -20.82
C SER A 122 6.48 29.63 -20.40
N LEU A 123 6.17 29.91 -19.13
CA LEU A 123 6.17 31.26 -18.60
C LEU A 123 7.56 31.91 -18.64
N ALA A 124 8.61 31.17 -18.28
CA ALA A 124 9.99 31.63 -18.37
C ALA A 124 10.36 32.02 -19.81
N ASN A 125 10.03 31.15 -20.77
CA ASN A 125 10.32 31.36 -22.18
C ASN A 125 9.55 32.55 -22.77
N ASP A 126 8.28 32.70 -22.41
CA ASP A 126 7.45 33.83 -22.86
C ASP A 126 8.00 35.17 -22.35
N ILE A 127 8.46 35.20 -21.11
CA ILE A 127 9.13 36.37 -20.52
C ILE A 127 10.44 36.66 -21.26
N GLU A 128 11.28 35.64 -21.49
CA GLU A 128 12.58 35.76 -22.19
C GLU A 128 12.45 36.26 -23.64
N LEU A 129 11.52 35.69 -24.41
CA LEU A 129 11.27 36.10 -25.80
C LEU A 129 10.82 37.55 -25.89
N TYR A 130 10.03 38.01 -24.91
CA TYR A 130 9.67 39.41 -24.79
C TYR A 130 10.86 40.29 -24.42
N GLU A 131 11.76 39.85 -23.53
CA GLU A 131 12.98 40.60 -23.21
C GLU A 131 13.82 40.83 -24.45
N LEU A 132 14.06 39.77 -25.23
CA LEU A 132 14.82 39.84 -26.48
C LEU A 132 14.20 40.82 -27.47
N ARG A 133 12.88 40.79 -27.62
CA ARG A 133 12.16 41.72 -28.49
C ARG A 133 12.26 43.17 -28.03
N ASN A 134 12.19 43.42 -26.72
CA ASN A 134 12.25 44.77 -26.15
C ASN A 134 13.67 45.37 -26.15
N ILE A 135 14.70 44.54 -25.96
CA ILE A 135 16.11 44.95 -26.11
C ILE A 135 16.38 45.40 -27.56
N LEU A 136 15.85 44.66 -28.54
CA LEU A 136 15.92 45.04 -29.95
C LEU A 136 15.08 46.29 -30.28
N GLY A 137 14.04 46.56 -29.50
CA GLY A 137 13.14 47.72 -29.63
C GLY A 137 13.56 48.99 -28.86
N GLY A 138 14.62 48.93 -28.04
CA GLY A 138 15.15 50.06 -27.28
C GLY A 138 14.49 50.34 -25.92
N GLU A 139 13.47 49.56 -25.53
CA GLU A 139 12.84 49.67 -24.21
C GLU A 139 13.40 48.61 -23.27
N GLY A 140 14.55 48.90 -22.66
CA GLY A 140 15.18 48.02 -21.69
C GLY A 140 14.35 47.83 -20.42
N TRP A 141 14.46 46.64 -19.82
CA TRP A 141 13.86 46.29 -18.53
C TRP A 141 14.08 47.34 -17.45
N ARG A 142 12.98 47.75 -16.82
CA ARG A 142 12.92 48.88 -15.87
C ARG A 142 13.05 48.40 -14.42
N GLY A 143 14.03 47.56 -14.08
CA GLY A 143 14.28 47.23 -12.67
C GLY A 143 15.18 46.03 -12.37
N SER A 144 15.90 46.11 -11.25
CA SER A 144 16.66 45.00 -10.65
C SER A 144 15.77 43.91 -10.03
N LYS A 145 14.49 44.23 -9.79
CA LYS A 145 13.54 43.35 -9.09
C LYS A 145 13.04 42.22 -9.98
N ASP A 146 12.68 42.54 -11.21
CA ASP A 146 12.12 41.54 -12.12
C ASP A 146 13.14 40.48 -12.56
N LYS A 147 14.43 40.84 -12.62
CA LYS A 147 15.51 39.87 -12.80
C LYS A 147 15.63 38.88 -11.64
N ALA A 148 15.40 39.34 -10.41
CA ALA A 148 15.42 38.48 -9.24
C ALA A 148 14.23 37.51 -9.26
N ASP A 149 13.05 38.01 -9.65
CA ASP A 149 11.83 37.20 -9.79
C ASP A 149 11.98 36.13 -10.89
N LEU A 150 12.63 36.46 -12.01
CA LEU A 150 12.94 35.49 -13.08
C LEU A 150 13.94 34.41 -12.63
N GLU A 151 14.96 34.79 -11.83
CA GLU A 151 15.89 33.82 -11.24
C GLU A 151 15.21 32.92 -10.21
N GLU A 152 14.24 33.43 -9.45
CA GLU A 152 13.42 32.61 -8.55
C GLU A 152 12.57 31.59 -9.32
N LEU A 153 12.02 31.99 -10.46
CA LEU A 153 11.32 31.08 -11.37
C LEU A 153 12.24 29.95 -11.87
N ARG A 154 13.47 30.30 -12.29
CA ARG A 154 14.48 29.32 -12.73
C ARG A 154 14.89 28.35 -11.64
N ARG A 155 15.05 28.84 -10.41
CA ARG A 155 15.37 27.98 -9.26
C ARG A 155 14.24 26.99 -9.00
N SER A 156 13.00 27.44 -9.08
CA SER A 156 11.82 26.57 -8.89
C SER A 156 11.76 25.44 -9.90
N ASN A 157 12.15 25.66 -11.16
CA ASN A 157 12.26 24.57 -12.14
C ASN A 157 13.31 23.51 -11.75
N LYS A 158 14.45 23.93 -11.19
CA LYS A 158 15.46 22.98 -10.68
C LYS A 158 14.95 22.20 -9.47
N ASP A 159 14.19 22.86 -8.60
CA ASP A 159 13.58 22.21 -7.44
C ASP A 159 12.53 21.17 -7.88
N ILE A 160 11.73 21.46 -8.92
CA ILE A 160 10.80 20.49 -9.50
C ILE A 160 11.53 19.26 -10.04
N ASP A 161 12.60 19.42 -10.82
CA ASP A 161 13.41 18.30 -11.31
C ASP A 161 13.97 17.45 -10.15
N ALA A 162 14.42 18.10 -9.07
CA ALA A 162 14.85 17.40 -7.86
C ALA A 162 13.71 16.61 -7.19
N PHE A 163 12.50 17.19 -7.12
CA PHE A 163 11.32 16.50 -6.57
C PHE A 163 10.85 15.33 -7.44
N GLN A 164 10.85 15.48 -8.77
CA GLN A 164 10.53 14.39 -9.69
C GLN A 164 11.50 13.23 -9.52
N LYS A 165 12.82 13.50 -9.51
CA LYS A 165 13.86 12.48 -9.27
C LYS A 165 13.66 11.76 -7.94
N ARG A 166 13.29 12.51 -6.90
CA ARG A 166 13.00 11.94 -5.58
C ARG A 166 11.74 11.06 -5.60
N ALA A 167 10.65 11.53 -6.22
CA ALA A 167 9.42 10.75 -6.36
C ALA A 167 9.65 9.45 -7.14
N THR A 168 10.43 9.47 -8.23
CA THR A 168 10.80 8.27 -8.99
C THR A 168 11.66 7.31 -8.17
N LYS A 169 12.55 7.82 -7.30
CA LYS A 169 13.33 6.99 -6.39
C LYS A 169 12.42 6.27 -5.38
N ILE A 170 11.43 6.95 -4.83
CA ILE A 170 10.47 6.37 -3.88
C ILE A 170 9.61 5.31 -4.59
N ASP A 171 9.06 5.60 -5.78
CA ASP A 171 8.28 4.62 -6.54
C ASP A 171 9.09 3.35 -6.89
N LYS A 172 10.36 3.50 -7.31
CA LYS A 172 11.26 2.34 -7.48
C LYS A 172 11.51 1.57 -6.18
N GLY A 173 11.53 2.27 -5.04
CA GLY A 173 11.58 1.64 -3.71
C GLY A 173 10.32 0.82 -3.44
N ALA A 174 9.15 1.40 -3.68
CA ALA A 174 7.86 0.74 -3.55
C ALA A 174 7.73 -0.47 -4.48
N GLU A 175 8.18 -0.39 -5.73
CA GLU A 175 8.20 -1.50 -6.68
C GLU A 175 9.08 -2.67 -6.20
N ARG A 176 10.24 -2.39 -5.60
CA ARG A 176 11.09 -3.44 -5.02
C ARG A 176 10.39 -4.14 -3.87
N ILE A 177 9.68 -3.40 -3.04
CA ILE A 177 8.93 -3.94 -1.91
C ILE A 177 7.74 -4.78 -2.40
N ASP A 178 7.03 -4.32 -3.43
CA ASP A 178 5.94 -5.07 -4.08
C ASP A 178 6.43 -6.46 -4.56
N ASN A 179 7.56 -6.46 -5.25
CA ASN A 179 8.20 -7.70 -5.72
C ASN A 179 8.66 -8.58 -4.56
N LEU A 180 9.19 -8.00 -3.49
CA LEU A 180 9.63 -8.74 -2.30
C LEU A 180 8.45 -9.41 -1.59
N ILE A 181 7.35 -8.68 -1.36
CA ILE A 181 6.10 -9.22 -0.80
C ILE A 181 5.61 -10.36 -1.68
N LYS A 182 5.43 -10.14 -2.99
CA LYS A 182 4.96 -11.19 -3.91
C LYS A 182 5.81 -12.46 -3.87
N ASN A 183 7.13 -12.31 -3.89
CA ASN A 183 8.07 -13.43 -3.83
C ASN A 183 7.95 -14.20 -2.51
N GLN A 184 7.83 -13.48 -1.39
CA GLN A 184 7.68 -14.07 -0.07
C GLN A 184 6.36 -14.80 0.10
N LEU A 185 5.24 -14.22 -0.34
CA LEU A 185 3.94 -14.88 -0.30
C LEU A 185 3.93 -16.15 -1.14
N ASN A 186 4.59 -16.13 -2.29
CA ASN A 186 4.75 -17.32 -3.12
C ASN A 186 5.59 -18.40 -2.43
N MET A 187 6.68 -18.01 -1.74
CA MET A 187 7.50 -18.93 -0.96
C MET A 187 6.71 -19.56 0.20
N MET A 188 5.92 -18.78 0.93
CA MET A 188 5.05 -19.29 2.01
C MET A 188 4.00 -20.28 1.48
N ARG A 189 3.33 -19.97 0.38
CA ARG A 189 2.38 -20.90 -0.26
C ARG A 189 3.07 -22.20 -0.71
N THR A 190 4.30 -22.08 -1.23
CA THR A 190 5.11 -23.26 -1.62
C THR A 190 5.49 -24.09 -0.40
N TYR A 191 5.93 -23.46 0.69
CA TYR A 191 6.29 -24.14 1.94
C TYR A 191 5.09 -24.84 2.57
N ALA A 192 3.94 -24.17 2.62
CA ALA A 192 2.66 -24.74 3.06
C ALA A 192 2.28 -25.98 2.22
N SER A 193 2.36 -25.88 0.89
CA SER A 193 2.07 -26.99 -0.02
C SER A 193 3.01 -28.18 0.17
N ILE A 194 4.32 -27.94 0.34
CA ILE A 194 5.30 -28.99 0.62
C ILE A 194 5.01 -29.66 1.96
N ARG A 195 4.72 -28.88 3.00
CA ARG A 195 4.36 -29.40 4.33
C ARG A 195 3.08 -30.24 4.26
N ASP A 196 2.06 -29.78 3.56
CA ASP A 196 0.81 -30.53 3.38
C ASP A 196 1.04 -31.82 2.60
N ALA A 197 1.90 -31.81 1.58
CA ALA A 197 2.30 -33.01 0.85
C ALA A 197 3.03 -34.01 1.77
N HIS A 198 3.96 -33.56 2.60
CA HIS A 198 4.62 -34.41 3.61
C HIS A 198 3.62 -34.98 4.62
N THR A 199 2.69 -34.16 5.09
CA THR A 199 1.66 -34.60 6.03
C THR A 199 0.72 -35.61 5.36
N GLY A 200 0.36 -35.41 4.10
CA GLY A 200 -0.39 -36.36 3.28
C GLY A 200 0.34 -37.69 3.08
N LEU A 201 1.67 -37.67 2.89
CA LEU A 201 2.50 -38.88 2.86
C LEU A 201 2.53 -39.59 4.22
N VAL A 202 2.60 -38.84 5.33
CA VAL A 202 2.50 -39.44 6.67
C VAL A 202 1.12 -40.08 6.86
N PHE A 203 0.05 -39.40 6.45
CA PHE A 203 -1.31 -39.94 6.51
C PHE A 203 -1.51 -41.17 5.62
N SER A 204 -0.76 -41.35 4.53
CA SER A 204 -0.85 -42.56 3.70
C SER A 204 -0.12 -43.77 4.33
N ILE A 205 0.91 -43.54 5.15
CA ILE A 205 1.64 -44.58 5.87
C ILE A 205 0.84 -45.11 7.08
N VAL A 206 0.07 -44.24 7.75
CA VAL A 206 -0.68 -44.58 8.97
C VAL A 206 -1.64 -45.79 8.80
N PRO A 207 -2.50 -45.86 7.76
CA PRO A 207 -3.35 -47.03 7.51
C PRO A 207 -2.56 -48.32 7.28
N ILE A 208 -1.41 -48.23 6.61
CA ILE A 208 -0.55 -49.40 6.33
C ILE A 208 0.05 -49.93 7.63
N ALA A 209 0.59 -49.04 8.47
CA ALA A 209 1.12 -49.41 9.78
C ALA A 209 0.04 -50.00 10.69
N PHE A 210 -1.16 -49.40 10.70
CA PHE A 210 -2.32 -49.91 11.43
C PHE A 210 -2.73 -51.32 10.95
N ALA A 211 -2.75 -51.56 9.64
CA ALA A 211 -3.07 -52.86 9.07
C ALA A 211 -2.06 -53.94 9.48
N ILE A 212 -0.75 -53.63 9.45
CA ILE A 212 0.31 -54.56 9.88
C ILE A 212 0.14 -54.93 11.36
N ILE A 213 -0.07 -53.94 12.23
CA ILE A 213 -0.30 -54.17 13.66
C ILE A 213 -1.56 -55.04 13.86
N THR A 214 -2.64 -54.74 13.13
CA THR A 214 -3.91 -55.47 13.21
C THR A 214 -3.75 -56.94 12.76
N ILE A 215 -3.01 -57.21 11.68
CA ILE A 215 -2.75 -58.58 11.19
C ILE A 215 -2.00 -59.42 12.24
N ILE A 216 -1.07 -58.82 12.99
CA ILE A 216 -0.29 -59.54 14.00
C ILE A 216 -1.08 -59.71 15.30
N PHE A 217 -1.71 -58.65 15.79
CA PHE A 217 -2.35 -58.65 17.11
C PHE A 217 -3.74 -59.27 17.12
N THR A 218 -4.51 -59.22 16.02
CA THR A 218 -5.88 -59.75 16.02
C THR A 218 -5.93 -61.27 16.21
N PRO A 219 -5.14 -62.09 15.49
CA PRO A 219 -5.10 -63.54 15.74
C PRO A 219 -4.57 -63.88 17.12
N LEU A 220 -3.58 -63.11 17.62
CA LEU A 220 -3.02 -63.30 18.94
C LEU A 220 -4.05 -63.01 20.04
N ALA A 221 -4.77 -61.89 19.93
CA ALA A 221 -5.86 -61.54 20.83
C ALA A 221 -6.96 -62.61 20.81
N PHE A 222 -7.32 -63.12 19.62
CA PHE A 222 -8.27 -64.21 19.48
C PHE A 222 -7.79 -65.49 20.20
N MET A 223 -6.53 -65.88 20.03
CA MET A 223 -5.94 -67.03 20.73
C MET A 223 -5.94 -66.84 22.26
N THR A 224 -5.62 -65.64 22.74
CA THR A 224 -5.68 -65.35 24.19
C THR A 224 -7.10 -65.44 24.73
N SER A 225 -8.11 -65.02 23.95
CA SER A 225 -9.53 -65.16 24.32
C SER A 225 -9.95 -66.63 24.36
N LEU A 226 -9.45 -67.45 23.43
CA LEU A 226 -9.72 -68.89 23.37
C LEU A 226 -9.15 -69.65 24.57
N PHE A 227 -7.98 -69.23 25.07
CA PHE A 227 -7.39 -69.79 26.30
C PHE A 227 -7.96 -69.20 27.60
N ALA A 228 -8.49 -67.98 27.55
CA ALA A 228 -9.18 -67.37 28.68
C ALA A 228 -10.58 -67.97 28.91
N LEU A 229 -11.14 -68.68 27.92
CA LEU A 229 -12.39 -69.42 28.10
C LEU A 229 -12.17 -70.58 29.10
N PRO A 230 -12.89 -70.60 30.23
CA PRO A 230 -12.80 -71.71 31.17
C PRO A 230 -13.33 -72.97 30.50
N LEU A 231 -12.43 -73.87 30.11
CA LEU A 231 -12.81 -75.18 29.62
C LEU A 231 -13.47 -75.95 30.77
N PRO A 232 -14.75 -76.36 30.67
CA PRO A 232 -15.36 -77.22 31.67
C PRO A 232 -14.64 -78.57 31.63
N HIS A 233 -13.68 -78.74 32.53
CA HIS A 233 -13.02 -80.01 32.78
C HIS A 233 -14.09 -80.99 33.30
N ARG A 234 -14.70 -81.73 32.37
CA ARG A 234 -15.65 -82.78 32.72
C ARG A 234 -14.89 -83.88 33.46
N LEU A 235 -15.28 -84.13 34.70
CA LEU A 235 -15.59 -85.49 35.09
C LEU A 235 -17.01 -85.56 35.68
N PRO A 236 -17.81 -86.56 35.27
CA PRO A 236 -19.12 -86.79 35.84
C PRO A 236 -18.95 -87.50 37.18
N LYS A 237 -19.42 -86.90 38.27
CA LYS A 237 -19.62 -87.64 39.52
C LYS A 237 -21.11 -87.74 39.83
N LYS A 238 -21.56 -88.98 39.67
CA LYS A 238 -22.85 -89.59 40.03
C LYS A 238 -23.52 -88.95 41.24
N ASN A 239 -24.83 -88.77 41.08
CA ASN A 239 -25.92 -88.93 42.06
C ASN A 239 -25.62 -88.57 43.52
N LYS A 240 -26.26 -87.50 43.98
CA LYS A 240 -26.91 -87.50 45.30
C LYS A 240 -28.34 -86.96 45.16
N ILE A 241 -29.27 -87.89 44.95
CA ILE A 241 -30.62 -87.79 45.51
C ILE A 241 -30.48 -88.29 46.94
N VAL A 242 -30.53 -87.40 47.93
CA VAL A 242 -30.88 -87.59 49.36
C VAL A 242 -31.12 -86.16 49.87
N LEU A 243 -32.35 -85.61 49.90
CA LEU A 243 -33.44 -85.85 50.86
C LEU A 243 -33.00 -85.63 52.32
N ALA A 244 -33.15 -84.39 52.79
CA ALA A 244 -33.35 -84.01 54.20
C ALA A 244 -34.09 -82.66 54.16
N GLU A 245 -35.40 -82.65 54.35
CA GLU A 245 -36.03 -82.52 55.69
C GLU A 245 -35.77 -81.08 56.20
N GLU A 246 -36.65 -80.14 55.87
CA GLU A 246 -37.84 -79.82 56.68
C GLU A 246 -37.46 -79.56 58.13
N THR A 247 -37.24 -78.29 58.47
CA THR A 247 -37.63 -77.59 59.72
C THR A 247 -36.69 -76.42 60.01
N THR A 248 -37.06 -75.20 59.60
CA THR A 248 -36.96 -74.03 60.48
C THR A 248 -38.07 -73.06 60.09
N ILE A 249 -39.18 -73.29 60.78
CA ILE A 249 -40.42 -72.54 60.82
C ILE A 249 -40.19 -71.17 61.49
N ARG A 250 -40.97 -70.17 61.07
CA ARG A 250 -41.31 -68.93 61.81
C ARG A 250 -40.16 -67.98 62.17
N SER A 251 -39.98 -66.96 61.35
CA SER A 251 -40.10 -65.56 61.79
C SER A 251 -40.26 -64.69 60.54
N LEU A 252 -40.97 -63.56 60.67
CA LEU A 252 -41.33 -62.59 59.61
C LEU A 252 -42.75 -62.69 59.01
N GLU A 253 -43.70 -63.25 59.75
CA GLU A 253 -45.04 -62.63 59.85
C GLU A 253 -45.10 -61.89 61.20
N SER A 254 -44.53 -60.68 61.23
CA SER A 254 -44.79 -59.65 62.24
C SER A 254 -43.79 -58.52 62.00
N SER A 255 -44.06 -57.70 60.98
CA SER A 255 -43.91 -56.25 61.13
C SER A 255 -44.45 -55.52 59.90
N LYS A 256 -45.73 -55.16 59.99
CA LYS A 256 -46.30 -53.84 59.63
C LYS A 256 -46.43 -53.56 58.13
N GLU A 257 -47.66 -53.50 57.60
CA GLU A 257 -48.62 -52.38 57.73
C GLU A 257 -47.97 -51.00 57.53
#